data_AF-A0A950G7E0-F1
#
_entry.id   AF-A0A950G7E0-F1
#
_cell.length_a   1.000
_cell.length_b   1.000
_cell.length_c   1.000
_cell.angle_alpha   90.00
_cell.angle_beta   90.00
_cell.angle_gamma   90.00
#
_symmetry.space_group_name_H-M   'P 1'
#
loop_
_entity.id
_entity.type
_entity.pdbx_description
1 polymer ?
#
loop_
_entity_poly.entity_id
_entity_poly.type
_entity_poly.pdbx_seq_one_letter_code
_entity_poly.pdbx_strand_id
1 'polypeptide(L)'
;MIEELGAPAAGRPDDSPAWREIAYLSRHAAAGRLRYDCFRCRGVPLGSGAIESTVRRLINLRLKGTSTFWEEANAEAVIQLQAAVLSGRWDQVLDRTRAATARDRRTDWRWEPLACLAELKALDGQDEGSPQPSTKKHSKRTAA
;
A
#
# COMPACT_ATOMS: atom_id res chain seq x y z
N MET A 1 20.16 -16.22 11.87
CA MET A 1 19.56 -14.86 12.00
C MET A 1 18.15 -14.89 12.59
N ILE A 2 17.18 -15.66 12.08
CA ILE A 2 15.85 -15.78 12.75
C ILE A 2 15.85 -16.86 13.84
N GLU A 3 16.61 -17.94 13.64
CA GLU A 3 16.81 -18.97 14.66
C GLU A 3 17.46 -18.43 15.95
N GLU A 4 18.29 -17.38 15.85
CA GLU A 4 18.87 -16.71 17.02
C GLU A 4 17.84 -15.89 17.83
N LEU A 5 16.70 -15.52 17.25
CA LEU A 5 15.64 -14.77 17.93
C LEU A 5 14.80 -15.66 18.86
N GLY A 6 14.85 -16.99 18.70
CA GLY A 6 14.20 -17.94 19.60
C GLY A 6 14.89 -18.06 20.96
N ALA A 7 16.21 -17.86 21.01
CA ALA A 7 17.01 -17.95 22.24
C ALA A 7 16.57 -16.95 23.35
N PRO A 8 16.31 -15.66 23.07
CA PRO A 8 15.81 -14.72 24.09
C PRO A 8 14.33 -14.93 24.46
N ALA A 9 13.55 -15.69 23.68
CA ALA A 9 12.14 -15.98 23.95
C ALA A 9 11.93 -17.28 24.75
N ALA A 10 12.94 -18.14 24.85
CA ALA A 10 12.88 -19.47 25.49
C ALA A 10 12.50 -19.48 26.98
N GLY A 11 12.54 -18.32 27.67
CA GLY A 11 12.12 -18.18 29.07
C GLY A 11 10.76 -17.50 29.28
N ARG A 12 10.01 -17.22 28.20
CA ARG A 12 8.71 -16.53 28.27
C ARG A 12 7.54 -17.49 27.95
N PRO A 13 6.34 -17.22 28.48
CA PRO A 13 5.14 -17.99 28.11
C PRO A 13 4.91 -17.97 26.60
N ASP A 14 4.40 -19.07 26.05
CA ASP A 14 4.13 -19.25 24.62
C ASP A 14 3.12 -18.24 24.05
N ASP A 15 2.25 -17.65 24.90
CA ASP A 15 1.29 -16.60 24.52
C ASP A 15 1.87 -15.17 24.63
N SER A 16 3.19 -15.03 24.80
CA SER A 16 3.81 -13.72 24.92
C SER A 16 3.87 -13.00 23.56
N PRO A 17 3.78 -11.65 23.53
CA PRO A 17 3.92 -10.87 22.29
C PRO A 17 5.21 -11.17 21.51
N ALA A 18 6.28 -11.59 22.20
CA ALA A 18 7.56 -11.93 21.58
C ALA A 18 7.42 -13.11 20.60
N TRP A 19 6.68 -14.17 20.96
CA TRP A 19 6.47 -15.32 20.08
C TRP A 19 5.64 -14.97 18.86
N ARG A 20 4.66 -14.05 19.01
CA ARG A 20 3.87 -13.54 17.88
C ARG A 20 4.74 -12.80 16.86
N GLU A 21 5.64 -11.93 17.33
CA GLU A 21 6.55 -11.19 16.45
C GLU A 21 7.58 -12.11 15.79
N ILE A 22 8.11 -13.11 16.53
CA ILE A 22 9.02 -14.12 15.97
C ILE A 22 8.31 -14.92 14.86
N ALA A 23 7.09 -15.40 15.11
CA ALA A 23 6.31 -16.13 14.12
C ALA A 23 6.01 -15.26 12.88
N TYR A 24 5.70 -13.98 13.08
CA TYR A 24 5.52 -13.02 11.99
C TYR A 24 6.80 -12.90 11.14
N LEU A 25 7.96 -12.66 11.77
CA LEU A 25 9.24 -12.54 11.05
C LEU A 25 9.61 -13.82 10.32
N SER A 26 9.47 -14.99 10.95
CA SER A 26 9.73 -16.29 10.33
C SER A 26 8.92 -16.50 9.05
N ARG A 27 7.61 -16.21 9.09
CA ARG A 27 6.74 -16.32 7.91
C ARG A 27 7.14 -15.35 6.80
N HIS A 28 7.47 -14.11 7.14
CA HIS A 28 7.88 -13.11 6.14
C HIS A 28 9.24 -13.42 5.54
N ALA A 29 10.13 -14.06 6.30
CA ALA A 29 11.40 -14.55 5.80
C ALA A 29 11.23 -15.71 4.83
N ALA A 30 10.40 -16.69 5.19
CA ALA A 30 10.06 -17.83 4.33
C ALA A 30 9.42 -17.37 3.01
N ALA A 31 8.60 -16.33 3.05
CA ALA A 31 8.01 -15.68 1.87
C ALA A 31 8.99 -14.76 1.10
N GLY A 32 10.26 -14.65 1.51
CA GLY A 32 11.26 -13.83 0.83
C GLY A 32 11.03 -12.31 0.92
N ARG A 33 10.22 -11.85 1.88
CA ARG A 33 9.85 -10.42 2.08
C ARG A 33 10.90 -9.65 2.89
N LEU A 34 11.84 -10.32 3.56
CA LEU A 34 12.88 -9.71 4.40
C LEU A 34 14.24 -9.51 3.68
N ARG A 35 14.25 -9.36 2.34
CA ARG A 35 15.47 -9.14 1.52
C ARG A 35 15.98 -7.70 1.60
N TYR A 36 16.18 -7.21 2.83
CA TYR A 36 16.56 -5.82 3.10
C TYR A 36 17.93 -5.44 2.54
N ASP A 37 18.86 -6.40 2.50
CA ASP A 37 20.16 -6.27 1.87
C ASP A 37 20.05 -5.91 0.38
N CYS A 38 19.24 -6.67 -0.36
CA CYS A 38 19.00 -6.45 -1.78
C CYS A 38 18.33 -5.09 -2.03
N PHE A 39 17.30 -4.76 -1.24
CA PHE A 39 16.60 -3.48 -1.36
C PHE A 39 17.51 -2.29 -1.04
N ARG A 40 18.38 -2.42 -0.03
CA ARG A 40 19.37 -1.38 0.31
C ARG A 40 20.40 -1.19 -0.80
N CYS A 41 20.92 -2.28 -1.37
CA CYS A 41 21.84 -2.22 -2.52
C CYS A 41 21.21 -1.59 -3.76
N ARG A 42 19.90 -1.76 -3.96
CA ARG A 42 19.14 -1.15 -5.07
C ARG A 42 18.66 0.27 -4.79
N GLY A 43 18.94 0.83 -3.60
CA GLY A 43 18.46 2.17 -3.21
C GLY A 43 16.95 2.26 -3.05
N VAL A 44 16.25 1.13 -2.86
CA VAL A 44 14.80 1.11 -2.65
C VAL A 44 14.51 1.57 -1.21
N PRO A 45 13.56 2.49 -0.99
CA PRO A 45 13.20 2.92 0.35
C PRO A 45 12.69 1.73 1.17
N LEU A 46 13.32 1.48 2.33
CA LEU A 46 12.98 0.37 3.24
C LEU A 46 11.77 0.67 4.13
N GLY A 47 11.40 1.95 4.26
CA GLY A 47 10.32 2.40 5.13
C GLY A 47 9.02 2.68 4.38
N SER A 48 7.89 2.49 5.07
CA SER A 48 6.54 2.79 4.59
C SER A 48 6.21 4.29 4.56
N GLY A 49 7.09 5.18 5.04
CA GLY A 49 6.78 6.60 5.23
C GLY A 49 6.32 7.33 3.95
N ALA A 50 6.87 6.98 2.79
CA ALA A 50 6.41 7.53 1.52
C ALA A 50 4.97 7.10 1.18
N ILE A 51 4.63 5.84 1.44
CA ILE A 51 3.29 5.28 1.26
C ILE A 51 2.32 5.88 2.28
N GLU A 52 2.68 5.94 3.56
CA GLU A 52 1.86 6.53 4.61
C GLU A 52 1.58 8.02 4.38
N SER A 53 2.58 8.77 3.92
CA SER A 53 2.41 10.18 3.53
C SER A 53 1.45 10.31 2.35
N THR A 54 1.57 9.43 1.36
CA THR A 54 0.67 9.38 0.19
C THR A 54 -0.77 9.09 0.63
N VAL A 55 -1.00 8.06 1.44
CA VAL A 55 -2.33 7.72 1.98
C VAL A 55 -2.92 8.88 2.78
N ARG A 56 -2.11 9.53 3.62
CA ARG A 56 -2.54 10.67 4.43
C ARG A 56 -2.96 11.86 3.57
N ARG A 57 -2.19 12.19 2.53
CA ARG A 57 -2.41 13.40 1.72
C ARG A 57 -3.43 13.20 0.62
N LEU A 58 -3.45 12.04 -0.02
CA LEU A 58 -4.32 11.75 -1.16
C LEU A 58 -5.65 11.15 -0.70
N ILE A 59 -5.61 10.07 0.07
CA ILE A 59 -6.83 9.30 0.39
C ILE A 59 -7.60 10.00 1.51
N ASN A 60 -6.94 10.24 2.65
CA ASN A 60 -7.63 10.73 3.84
C ASN A 60 -8.19 12.15 3.68
N LEU A 61 -7.58 13.00 2.85
CA LEU A 61 -8.03 14.39 2.66
C LEU A 61 -9.02 14.55 1.50
N ARG A 62 -9.02 13.68 0.49
CA ARG A 62 -9.83 13.88 -0.73
C ARG A 62 -10.86 12.80 -0.97
N LEU A 63 -10.56 11.55 -0.64
CA LEU A 63 -11.46 10.43 -0.88
C LEU A 63 -12.30 10.09 0.35
N LYS A 64 -11.74 10.31 1.54
CA LYS A 64 -12.43 10.04 2.80
C LYS A 64 -13.13 11.31 3.30
N GLY A 65 -14.46 11.31 3.24
CA GLY A 65 -15.29 12.42 3.71
C GLY A 65 -16.71 11.97 4.02
N THR A 66 -17.42 12.76 4.84
CA THR A 66 -18.84 12.52 5.11
C THR A 66 -19.65 12.68 3.83
N SER A 67 -20.57 11.75 3.58
CA SER A 67 -21.45 11.78 2.40
C SER A 67 -20.74 11.74 1.04
N THR A 68 -19.49 11.24 1.00
CA THR A 68 -18.75 11.07 -0.26
C THR A 68 -18.81 9.61 -0.70
N PHE A 69 -19.38 9.36 -1.87
CA PHE A 69 -19.45 8.04 -2.48
C PHE A 69 -18.72 8.09 -3.82
N TRP A 70 -17.84 7.10 -4.05
CA TRP A 70 -17.06 7.00 -5.27
C TRP A 70 -17.29 5.64 -5.92
N GLU A 71 -17.37 5.65 -7.24
CA GLU A 71 -17.13 4.47 -8.06
C GLU A 71 -15.61 4.23 -8.14
N GLU A 72 -15.15 2.97 -8.13
CA GLU A 72 -13.71 2.61 -8.08
C GLU A 72 -12.91 3.32 -9.18
N ALA A 73 -13.39 3.29 -10.42
CA ALA A 73 -12.74 3.91 -11.57
C ALA A 73 -12.57 5.44 -11.40
N ASN A 74 -13.58 6.10 -10.83
CA ASN A 74 -13.56 7.55 -10.60
C ASN A 74 -12.63 7.92 -9.43
N ALA A 75 -12.60 7.10 -8.37
CA ALA A 75 -11.68 7.29 -7.26
C ALA A 75 -10.22 7.18 -7.70
N GLU A 76 -9.90 6.17 -8.52
CA GLU A 76 -8.55 5.95 -9.03
C GLU A 76 -8.08 7.11 -9.92
N ALA A 77 -8.94 7.58 -10.83
CA ALA A 77 -8.65 8.74 -11.67
C ALA A 77 -8.29 9.99 -10.84
N VAL A 78 -9.06 10.26 -9.78
CA VAL A 78 -8.82 11.41 -8.88
C VAL A 78 -7.51 11.26 -8.11
N ILE A 79 -7.18 10.05 -7.60
CA ILE A 79 -5.91 9.78 -6.93
C ILE A 79 -4.74 10.11 -7.86
N GLN A 80 -4.81 9.67 -9.11
CA GLN A 80 -3.73 9.84 -10.08
C GLN A 80 -3.50 11.30 -10.43
N LEU A 81 -4.58 12.06 -10.60
CA LEU A 81 -4.52 13.51 -10.79
C LEU A 81 -3.82 14.19 -9.61
N GLN A 82 -4.22 13.86 -8.38
CA GLN A 82 -3.62 14.44 -7.18
C GLN A 82 -2.16 13.98 -6.98
N ALA A 83 -1.82 12.74 -7.33
CA ALA A 83 -0.45 12.24 -7.31
C ALA A 83 0.44 13.02 -8.29
N ALA A 84 -0.07 13.35 -9.48
CA ALA A 84 0.65 14.19 -10.44
C ALA A 84 0.92 15.59 -9.88
N VAL A 85 -0.06 16.18 -9.18
CA VAL A 85 0.11 17.49 -8.51
C VAL A 85 1.15 17.40 -7.39
N LEU A 86 1.04 16.43 -6.47
CA LEU A 86 1.98 16.31 -5.34
C LEU A 86 3.40 15.95 -5.76
N SER A 87 3.57 15.23 -6.87
CA SER A 87 4.88 14.87 -7.41
C SER A 87 5.49 15.94 -8.32
N GLY A 88 4.81 17.06 -8.55
CA GLY A 88 5.26 18.12 -9.47
C GLY A 88 5.23 17.72 -10.95
N ARG A 89 4.48 16.67 -11.30
CA ARG A 89 4.36 16.13 -12.67
C ARG A 89 3.09 16.62 -13.38
N TRP A 90 2.41 17.60 -12.80
CA TRP A 90 1.15 18.14 -13.34
C TRP A 90 1.29 18.61 -14.78
N ASP A 91 2.33 19.39 -15.08
CA ASP A 91 2.54 19.94 -16.42
C ASP A 91 2.78 18.83 -17.46
N GLN A 92 3.54 17.79 -17.10
CA GLN A 92 3.76 16.64 -17.97
C GLN A 92 2.45 15.90 -18.27
N VAL A 93 1.57 15.76 -17.27
CA VAL A 93 0.26 15.14 -17.47
C VAL A 93 -0.61 16.01 -18.37
N LEU A 94 -0.64 17.33 -18.14
CA LEU A 94 -1.38 18.25 -18.99
C LEU A 94 -0.90 18.26 -20.44
N ASP A 95 0.40 18.27 -20.67
CA ASP A 95 0.97 18.26 -22.02
C ASP A 95 0.61 16.98 -22.77
N ARG A 96 0.68 15.82 -22.08
CA ARG A 96 0.25 14.54 -22.64
C ARG A 96 -1.24 14.55 -22.99
N THR A 97 -2.09 15.04 -22.08
CA THR A 97 -3.53 15.12 -22.30
C THR A 97 -3.84 16.04 -23.48
N ARG A 98 -3.23 17.24 -23.54
CA ARG A 98 -3.41 18.18 -24.66
C ARG A 98 -3.00 17.57 -26.00
N ALA A 99 -1.85 16.88 -26.04
CA ALA A 99 -1.39 16.21 -27.24
C ALA A 99 -2.35 15.08 -27.68
N ALA A 100 -2.90 14.32 -26.73
CA ALA A 100 -3.90 13.29 -27.02
C ALA A 100 -5.22 13.90 -27.53
N THR A 101 -5.74 14.94 -26.86
CA THR A 101 -6.97 15.64 -27.25
C THR A 101 -6.83 16.32 -28.61
N ALA A 102 -5.65 16.87 -28.95
CA ALA A 102 -5.39 17.46 -30.25
C ALA A 102 -5.46 16.44 -31.41
N ARG A 103 -5.12 15.17 -31.15
CA ARG A 103 -5.16 14.10 -32.15
C ARG A 103 -6.56 13.51 -32.33
N ASP A 104 -7.26 13.23 -31.23
CA ASP A 104 -8.46 12.39 -31.25
C ASP A 104 -9.75 13.19 -30.98
N ARG A 105 -9.67 14.37 -30.35
CA ARG A 105 -10.81 15.21 -29.91
C ARG A 105 -11.91 14.47 -29.14
N ARG A 106 -11.64 13.25 -28.68
CA ARG A 106 -12.57 12.41 -27.97
C ARG A 106 -12.99 13.03 -26.65
N THR A 107 -14.30 13.00 -26.41
CA THR A 107 -14.94 13.42 -25.16
C THR A 107 -15.32 12.21 -24.29
N ASP A 108 -15.30 11.00 -24.85
CA ASP A 108 -15.48 9.73 -24.17
C ASP A 108 -14.20 9.28 -23.45
N TRP A 109 -13.67 10.13 -22.57
CA TRP A 109 -12.51 9.77 -21.76
C TRP A 109 -12.94 8.84 -20.62
N ARG A 110 -12.31 7.68 -20.51
CA ARG A 110 -12.40 6.77 -19.37
C ARG A 110 -11.01 6.56 -18.78
N TRP A 111 -10.95 6.47 -17.46
CA TRP A 111 -9.74 6.06 -16.78
C TRP A 111 -9.47 4.59 -17.06
N GLU A 112 -8.28 4.29 -17.59
CA GLU A 112 -7.76 2.93 -17.66
C GLU A 112 -6.64 2.76 -16.63
N PRO A 113 -6.73 1.75 -15.75
CA PRO A 113 -5.67 1.47 -14.80
C PRO A 113 -4.37 1.12 -15.53
N LEU A 114 -3.24 1.53 -14.94
CA LEU A 114 -1.93 1.22 -15.49
C LEU A 114 -1.75 -0.30 -15.59
N ALA A 115 -1.09 -0.79 -16.65
CA ALA A 115 -0.79 -2.22 -16.82
C ALA A 115 -0.11 -2.83 -15.58
N CYS A 116 0.78 -2.05 -14.93
CA CYS A 116 1.41 -2.41 -13.67
C CYS A 116 0.39 -2.67 -12.54
N LEU A 117 -0.73 -1.95 -12.47
CA LEU A 117 -1.78 -2.22 -11.49
C LEU A 117 -2.48 -3.56 -11.75
N ALA A 118 -2.70 -3.91 -13.01
CA ALA A 118 -3.26 -5.22 -13.38
C ALA A 118 -2.28 -6.35 -13.02
N GLU A 119 -0.98 -6.15 -13.27
CA GLU A 119 0.08 -7.08 -12.87
C GLU A 119 0.15 -7.24 -11.34
N LEU A 120 0.07 -6.13 -10.58
CA LEU A 120 0.05 -6.17 -9.12
C LEU A 120 -1.17 -6.90 -8.57
N LYS A 121 -2.37 -6.62 -9.10
CA LYS A 121 -3.61 -7.33 -8.71
C LYS A 121 -3.51 -8.83 -9.01
N ALA A 122 -2.83 -9.22 -10.09
CA ALA A 122 -2.59 -10.63 -10.42
C ALA A 122 -1.60 -11.31 -9.45
N LEU A 123 -0.63 -10.57 -8.92
CA LEU A 123 0.31 -11.06 -7.91
C LEU A 123 -0.33 -11.21 -6.53
N ASP A 124 -1.23 -10.29 -6.14
CA ASP A 124 -1.98 -10.37 -4.87
C ASP A 124 -2.83 -11.66 -4.81
N GLY A 125 -3.40 -12.09 -5.93
CA GLY A 125 -4.15 -13.36 -6.02
C GLY A 125 -3.31 -14.62 -5.75
N GLN A 126 -1.97 -14.54 -5.81
CA GLN A 126 -1.07 -15.65 -5.46
C GLN A 126 -0.68 -15.67 -3.97
N ASP A 127 -0.92 -14.57 -3.25
CA ASP A 127 -0.56 -14.40 -1.83
C ASP A 127 -1.73 -14.74 -0.85
N GLU A 128 -2.90 -15.16 -1.36
CA GLU A 128 -4.13 -15.53 -0.61
C GLU A 128 -4.01 -16.77 0.30
N GLY A 129 -2.81 -17.32 0.53
CA GLY A 129 -2.57 -18.42 1.47
C GLY A 129 -2.26 -17.97 2.91
N SER A 130 -2.43 -16.69 3.22
CA SER A 130 -1.65 -16.05 4.27
C SER A 130 -2.53 -15.16 5.16
N PRO A 131 -3.20 -15.67 6.20
CA PRO A 131 -4.02 -14.85 7.09
C PRO A 131 -3.14 -13.81 7.80
N GLN A 132 -3.31 -12.52 7.51
CA GLN A 132 -2.86 -11.50 8.46
C GLN A 132 -3.69 -11.70 9.73
N PRO A 133 -3.07 -11.86 10.92
CA PRO A 133 -3.84 -11.92 12.15
C PRO A 133 -4.58 -10.59 12.26
N SER A 134 -5.91 -10.63 12.10
CA SER A 134 -6.74 -9.44 12.21
C SER A 134 -6.39 -8.77 13.53
N THR A 135 -5.96 -7.52 13.46
CA THR A 135 -5.90 -6.70 14.65
C THR A 135 -7.34 -6.56 15.12
N LYS A 136 -7.76 -7.39 16.09
CA LYS A 136 -9.02 -7.21 16.79
C LYS A 136 -9.04 -5.75 17.23
N LYS A 137 -9.94 -4.95 16.66
CA LYS A 137 -10.17 -3.57 17.10
C LYS A 137 -10.47 -3.67 18.60
N HIS A 138 -9.59 -3.13 19.43
CA HIS A 138 -9.87 -3.04 20.85
C HIS A 138 -11.05 -2.07 20.96
N SER A 139 -12.26 -2.62 21.12
CA SER A 139 -13.44 -1.85 21.49
C SER A 139 -13.11 -1.18 22.81
N LYS A 140 -12.84 0.14 22.77
CA LYS A 140 -12.75 0.92 23.99
C LYS A 140 -14.14 0.95 24.58
N ARG A 141 -14.26 0.27 25.70
CA ARG A 141 -15.42 0.21 26.58
C ARG A 141 -15.95 1.61 26.88
N THR A 142 -17.27 1.69 26.87
CA THR A 142 -18.14 2.65 27.53
C THR A 142 -17.60 3.19 28.85
N ALA A 143 -17.69 4.50 29.02
CA ALA A 143 -17.87 5.18 30.31
C ALA A 143 -18.80 6.39 30.08
N ALA A 144 -19.63 6.63 31.08
CA ALA A 144 -20.86 7.44 31.10
C ALA A 144 -20.70 8.92 30.74
#